data_AF-A0A934WY44-F1
#
_entry.id   AF-A0A934WY44-F1
#
_cell.length_a   1.000
_cell.length_b   1.000
_cell.length_c   1.000
_cell.angle_alpha   90.00
_cell.angle_beta   90.00
_cell.angle_gamma   90.00
#
_symmetry.space_group_name_H-M   'P 1'
#
loop_
_entity.id
_entity.type
_entity.pdbx_description
1 polymer ?
#
loop_
_entity_poly.entity_id
_entity_poly.type
_entity_poly.pdbx_seq_one_letter_code
_entity_poly.pdbx_strand_id
1 'polypeptide(L)'
;MSKEKFDWKALFVNVDKSQVEEDSKAKKVVEKAKPSQNFPDSPKSTTQFPKVTPKQDLSESVLASIIEMYEAGFEGLNQPGYDFYEFFKAIQSVGSNDPQMYKMALTMAQSVDSKITKSSLLEQSDFYIAEIEKVHQKYEGQGKSKKEQIQNAQKVKKENLVAEISSLEKQLRDIQNQISSKKKDLQSIDINMLAEVSEIDQKITANDVAKSKILDTIMVVVNGINKNI
;
A
#
# COMPACT_ATOMS: atom_id res chain seq x y z
N MET A 1 49.96 7.36 -3.85
CA MET A 1 48.81 6.66 -4.44
C MET A 1 47.59 6.97 -3.60
N SER A 2 46.51 7.41 -4.23
CA SER A 2 45.32 7.93 -3.57
C SER A 2 44.64 6.85 -2.74
N LYS A 3 44.37 7.15 -1.47
CA LYS A 3 43.62 6.29 -0.53
C LYS A 3 42.19 6.13 -1.05
N GLU A 4 41.88 5.03 -1.70
CA GLU A 4 40.49 4.62 -1.88
C GLU A 4 39.93 4.34 -0.49
N LYS A 5 39.07 5.24 0.01
CA LYS A 5 38.34 5.04 1.25
C LYS A 5 37.39 3.87 1.01
N PHE A 6 37.59 2.76 1.71
CA PHE A 6 36.72 1.58 1.67
C PHE A 6 35.24 2.02 1.82
N ASP A 7 34.43 1.73 0.80
CA ASP A 7 33.03 2.16 0.76
C ASP A 7 32.11 1.09 1.35
N TRP A 8 31.88 1.23 2.66
CA TRP A 8 30.90 0.45 3.41
C TRP A 8 29.50 0.43 2.77
N LYS A 9 29.14 1.37 1.87
CA LYS A 9 27.84 1.38 1.19
C LYS A 9 27.66 0.22 0.21
N ALA A 10 28.73 -0.28 -0.42
CA ALA A 10 28.64 -1.29 -1.47
C ALA A 10 28.08 -2.64 -0.96
N LEU A 11 28.26 -2.94 0.33
CA LEU A 11 27.85 -4.20 0.94
C LEU A 11 26.37 -4.27 1.32
N PHE A 12 25.62 -3.16 1.24
CA PHE A 12 24.21 -3.09 1.67
C PHE A 12 23.20 -2.92 0.54
N VAL A 13 23.64 -2.47 -0.64
CA VAL A 13 22.74 -2.15 -1.76
C VAL A 13 22.38 -3.40 -2.60
N ASN A 14 22.98 -4.57 -2.31
CA ASN A 14 22.74 -5.79 -3.09
C ASN A 14 21.60 -6.69 -2.59
N VAL A 15 20.81 -6.27 -1.59
CA VAL A 15 19.65 -7.06 -1.14
C VAL A 15 18.36 -6.75 -1.94
N ASP A 16 18.35 -5.72 -2.80
CA ASP A 16 17.12 -5.20 -3.44
C ASP A 16 17.13 -5.30 -4.99
N LYS A 17 17.81 -6.29 -5.58
CA LYS A 17 17.84 -6.51 -7.04
C LYS A 17 17.00 -7.70 -7.55
N SER A 18 16.16 -8.28 -6.70
CA SER A 18 15.34 -9.44 -7.08
C SER A 18 13.85 -9.09 -7.11
N GLN A 19 13.44 -8.01 -7.79
CA GLN A 19 12.02 -7.77 -8.08
C GLN A 19 11.73 -6.65 -9.11
N VAL A 20 12.45 -6.62 -10.23
CA VAL A 20 11.99 -5.85 -11.41
C VAL A 20 12.43 -6.59 -12.67
N GLU A 21 11.75 -7.70 -13.00
CA GLU A 21 11.66 -8.23 -14.37
C GLU A 21 10.71 -9.42 -14.39
N GLU A 22 9.40 -9.16 -14.44
CA GLU A 22 8.46 -10.04 -15.16
C GLU A 22 7.14 -9.29 -15.40
N ASP A 23 7.12 -8.51 -16.48
CA ASP A 23 5.87 -8.04 -17.05
C ASP A 23 6.01 -8.12 -18.57
N SER A 24 5.61 -9.25 -19.16
CA SER A 24 5.16 -9.38 -20.57
C SER A 24 4.90 -10.83 -21.00
N LYS A 25 3.61 -11.22 -21.04
CA LYS A 25 2.90 -12.03 -22.07
C LYS A 25 1.97 -13.12 -21.49
N ALA A 26 0.66 -12.91 -21.61
CA ALA A 26 -0.26 -13.86 -22.26
C ALA A 26 -1.68 -13.26 -22.42
N LYS A 27 -2.25 -13.41 -23.62
CA LYS A 27 -3.58 -12.96 -24.05
C LYS A 27 -4.65 -14.04 -23.79
N LYS A 28 -5.86 -13.58 -23.45
CA LYS A 28 -7.24 -14.02 -23.80
C LYS A 28 -7.59 -15.52 -23.87
N VAL A 29 -8.63 -15.93 -23.12
CA VAL A 29 -9.84 -16.61 -23.63
C VAL A 29 -11.08 -16.12 -22.86
N VAL A 30 -12.17 -15.88 -23.59
CA VAL A 30 -13.51 -15.49 -23.12
C VAL A 30 -14.40 -16.73 -23.11
N GLU A 31 -15.16 -16.99 -22.05
CA GLU A 31 -16.43 -17.73 -22.17
C GLU A 31 -17.46 -17.30 -21.10
N LYS A 32 -18.71 -17.14 -21.55
CA LYS A 32 -19.89 -16.65 -20.81
C LYS A 32 -20.60 -17.80 -20.08
N ALA A 33 -21.07 -17.55 -18.86
CA ALA A 33 -22.36 -18.07 -18.37
C ALA A 33 -22.94 -17.19 -17.23
N LYS A 34 -24.27 -17.22 -17.09
CA LYS A 34 -25.20 -16.26 -16.45
C LYS A 34 -25.37 -16.39 -14.92
N PRO A 35 -26.14 -15.47 -14.26
CA PRO A 35 -25.98 -15.12 -12.84
C PRO A 35 -26.89 -15.93 -11.90
N SER A 36 -26.48 -16.04 -10.63
CA SER A 36 -27.39 -16.36 -9.52
C SER A 36 -27.05 -15.49 -8.31
N GLN A 37 -28.07 -14.77 -7.85
CA GLN A 37 -28.11 -14.05 -6.58
C GLN A 37 -27.98 -15.04 -5.41
N ASN A 38 -27.25 -14.63 -4.37
CA ASN A 38 -27.68 -14.72 -2.98
C ASN A 38 -26.61 -14.07 -2.09
N PHE A 39 -26.94 -12.92 -1.49
CA PHE A 39 -26.22 -12.34 -0.36
C PHE A 39 -26.78 -12.94 0.93
N PRO A 40 -25.94 -13.38 1.88
CA PRO A 40 -26.31 -13.51 3.27
C PRO A 40 -25.73 -12.38 4.13
N ASP A 41 -26.47 -12.10 5.20
CA ASP A 41 -26.32 -11.01 6.16
C ASP A 41 -24.95 -10.85 6.83
N SER A 42 -24.71 -9.59 7.20
CA SER A 42 -23.49 -9.07 7.84
C SER A 42 -23.23 -9.66 9.23
N PRO A 43 -21.98 -10.02 9.56
CA PRO A 43 -21.46 -9.88 10.91
C PRO A 43 -20.63 -8.58 11.01
N LYS A 44 -20.83 -7.86 12.13
CA LYS A 44 -20.11 -6.64 12.50
C LYS A 44 -18.60 -6.78 12.29
N SER A 45 -18.04 -5.99 11.37
CA SER A 45 -16.60 -5.86 11.16
C SER A 45 -15.98 -5.06 12.30
N THR A 46 -15.55 -5.75 13.35
CA THR A 46 -14.55 -5.22 14.28
C THR A 46 -13.18 -5.51 13.68
N THR A 47 -12.73 -4.67 12.76
CA THR A 47 -11.37 -4.73 12.20
C THR A 47 -10.38 -4.14 13.21
N GLN A 48 -10.16 -4.84 14.32
CA GLN A 48 -8.95 -4.62 15.10
C GLN A 48 -7.82 -5.37 14.40
N PHE A 49 -7.02 -4.64 13.60
CA PHE A 49 -5.77 -5.15 13.08
C PHE A 49 -4.87 -5.60 14.25
N PRO A 50 -4.11 -6.70 14.09
CA PRO A 50 -3.17 -7.13 15.11
C PRO A 50 -2.18 -6.00 15.37
N LYS A 51 -2.19 -5.50 16.60
CA LYS A 51 -1.12 -4.65 17.13
C LYS A 51 0.11 -5.55 17.15
N VAL A 52 0.98 -5.42 16.14
CA VAL A 52 2.28 -6.09 16.15
C VAL A 52 3.08 -5.43 17.26
N THR A 53 2.95 -5.97 18.47
CA THR A 53 3.92 -5.75 19.54
C THR A 53 5.23 -6.33 19.00
N PRO A 54 6.31 -5.54 18.90
CA PRO A 54 7.58 -6.08 18.45
C PRO A 54 8.07 -7.05 19.53
N LYS A 55 7.85 -8.35 19.32
CA LYS A 55 8.69 -9.35 19.95
C LYS A 55 10.07 -9.16 19.33
N GLN A 56 11.08 -8.94 20.18
CA GLN A 56 12.48 -8.92 19.77
C GLN A 56 12.94 -10.34 19.43
N ASP A 57 12.31 -10.97 18.45
CA ASP A 57 12.89 -12.15 17.82
C ASP A 57 13.89 -11.61 16.78
N LEU A 58 15.12 -11.40 17.25
CA LEU A 58 16.27 -11.17 16.38
C LEU A 58 16.38 -12.40 15.46
N SER A 59 16.17 -12.19 14.16
CA SER A 59 16.43 -13.24 13.18
C SER A 59 17.91 -13.58 13.22
N GLU A 60 18.24 -14.85 13.51
CA GLU A 60 19.63 -15.33 13.50
C GLU A 60 20.32 -15.06 12.16
N SER A 61 19.59 -15.16 11.04
CA SER A 61 20.11 -14.85 9.71
C SER A 61 20.44 -13.35 9.54
N VAL A 62 19.61 -12.46 10.08
CA VAL A 62 19.88 -11.02 10.05
C VAL A 62 21.08 -10.68 10.94
N LEU A 63 21.17 -11.29 12.12
CA LEU A 63 22.31 -11.11 13.02
C LEU A 63 23.61 -11.59 12.38
N ALA A 64 23.62 -12.79 11.79
CA ALA A 64 24.78 -13.34 11.10
C ALA A 64 25.25 -12.43 9.96
N SER A 65 24.33 -11.95 9.12
CA SER A 65 24.67 -11.02 8.04
C SER A 65 25.24 -9.68 8.55
N ILE A 66 24.70 -9.16 9.66
CA ILE A 66 25.22 -7.93 10.28
C ILE A 66 26.62 -8.17 10.87
N ILE A 67 26.87 -9.33 11.48
CA ILE A 67 28.19 -9.70 11.99
C ILE A 67 29.20 -9.79 10.84
N GLU A 68 28.91 -10.55 9.80
CA GLU A 68 29.77 -10.69 8.60
C GLU A 68 30.12 -9.34 7.99
N MET A 69 29.15 -8.43 7.97
CA MET A 69 29.30 -7.06 7.47
C MET A 69 30.23 -6.21 8.35
N TYR A 70 30.13 -6.31 9.68
CA TYR A 70 31.08 -5.65 10.58
C TYR A 70 32.48 -6.26 10.48
N GLU A 71 32.59 -7.58 10.34
CA GLU A 71 33.87 -8.28 10.16
C GLU A 71 34.56 -7.88 8.85
N ALA A 72 33.84 -7.90 7.73
CA ALA A 72 34.35 -7.50 6.42
C ALA A 72 34.76 -6.02 6.39
N GLY A 73 33.99 -5.16 7.05
CA GLY A 73 34.35 -3.75 7.13
C GLY A 73 35.50 -3.47 8.08
N PHE A 74 35.63 -4.22 9.18
CA PHE A 74 36.79 -4.17 10.06
C PHE A 74 38.07 -4.62 9.32
N GLU A 75 37.99 -5.67 8.50
CA GLU A 75 39.06 -6.08 7.58
C GLU A 75 39.39 -5.01 6.53
N GLY A 76 38.38 -4.35 5.97
CA GLY A 76 38.56 -3.26 4.99
C GLY A 76 39.25 -2.01 5.55
N LEU A 77 39.35 -1.87 6.88
CA LEU A 77 40.05 -0.77 7.55
C LEU A 77 41.54 -1.05 7.79
N ASN A 78 42.00 -2.27 7.51
CA ASN A 78 43.39 -2.69 7.77
C ASN A 78 44.39 -1.70 7.18
N GLN A 79 45.37 -1.27 7.99
CA GLN A 79 46.41 -0.34 7.56
C GLN A 79 47.63 -1.11 7.01
N PRO A 80 48.44 -0.49 6.13
CA PRO A 80 49.64 -1.15 5.64
C PRO A 80 50.67 -1.36 6.78
N GLY A 81 51.22 -2.56 6.85
CA GLY A 81 52.19 -2.96 7.88
C GLY A 81 51.56 -3.78 8.99
N TYR A 82 52.32 -4.10 10.03
CA TYR A 82 51.75 -4.74 11.22
C TYR A 82 51.06 -3.65 12.05
N ASP A 83 49.80 -3.84 12.42
CA ASP A 83 49.03 -2.89 13.20
C ASP A 83 48.10 -3.59 14.21
N PHE A 84 47.18 -2.82 14.82
CA PHE A 84 46.20 -3.36 15.76
C PHE A 84 45.30 -4.43 15.15
N TYR A 85 44.97 -4.38 13.86
CA TYR A 85 44.12 -5.37 13.23
C TYR A 85 44.80 -6.75 13.18
N GLU A 86 46.06 -6.80 12.78
CA GLU A 86 46.85 -8.04 12.78
C GLU A 86 47.07 -8.58 14.20
N PHE A 87 47.31 -7.67 15.15
CA PHE A 87 47.42 -8.02 16.57
C PHE A 87 46.10 -8.61 17.10
N PHE A 88 44.97 -7.98 16.77
CA PHE A 88 43.63 -8.46 17.13
C PHE A 88 43.36 -9.84 16.54
N LYS A 89 43.62 -10.05 15.24
CA LYS A 89 43.43 -11.35 14.59
C LYS A 89 44.28 -12.45 15.25
N ALA A 90 45.53 -12.15 15.59
CA ALA A 90 46.41 -13.10 16.27
C ALA A 90 45.82 -13.54 17.62
N ILE A 91 45.37 -12.59 18.46
CA ILE A 91 44.75 -12.88 19.75
C ILE A 91 43.41 -13.61 19.59
N GLN A 92 42.56 -13.16 18.66
CA GLN A 92 41.25 -13.76 18.40
C GLN A 92 41.39 -15.22 17.93
N SER A 93 42.40 -15.52 17.10
CA SER A 93 42.65 -16.88 16.61
C SER A 93 43.01 -17.88 17.72
N VAL A 94 43.64 -17.40 18.79
CA VAL A 94 43.98 -18.20 19.98
C VAL A 94 42.74 -18.40 20.87
N GLY A 95 41.77 -17.49 20.81
CA GLY A 95 40.50 -17.62 21.54
C GLY A 95 40.62 -17.58 23.06
N SER A 96 41.76 -17.10 23.60
CA SER A 96 41.97 -16.99 25.05
C SER A 96 42.36 -15.57 25.45
N ASN A 97 41.88 -15.13 26.61
CA ASN A 97 42.19 -13.81 27.17
C ASN A 97 43.37 -13.87 28.17
N ASP A 98 44.29 -14.81 27.97
CA ASP A 98 45.42 -15.04 28.88
C ASP A 98 46.48 -13.92 28.70
N PRO A 99 46.86 -13.19 29.78
CA PRO A 99 47.92 -12.19 29.74
C PRO A 99 49.24 -12.66 29.13
N GLN A 100 49.58 -13.95 29.22
CA GLN A 100 50.78 -14.49 28.59
C GLN A 100 50.70 -14.46 27.05
N MET A 101 49.51 -14.71 26.48
CA MET A 101 49.30 -14.67 25.04
C MET A 101 49.45 -13.26 24.47
N TYR A 102 48.93 -12.24 25.18
CA TYR A 102 49.15 -10.84 24.80
C TYR A 102 50.62 -10.42 24.82
N LYS A 103 51.39 -10.87 25.83
CA LYS A 103 52.83 -10.61 25.91
C LYS A 103 53.61 -11.28 24.77
N MET A 104 53.25 -12.52 24.45
CA MET A 104 53.85 -13.26 23.35
C MET A 104 53.53 -12.61 22.01
N ALA A 105 52.27 -12.30 21.74
CA ALA A 105 51.84 -11.61 20.53
C ALA A 105 52.54 -10.25 20.37
N LEU A 106 52.71 -9.49 21.46
CA LEU A 106 53.40 -8.20 21.40
C LEU A 106 54.88 -8.37 21.08
N THR A 107 55.54 -9.39 21.64
CA THR A 107 56.94 -9.70 21.35
C THR A 107 57.12 -10.11 19.89
N MET A 108 56.20 -10.92 19.36
CA MET A 108 56.19 -11.30 17.94
C MET A 108 55.94 -10.09 17.03
N ALA A 109 54.97 -9.25 17.35
CA ALA A 109 54.71 -8.00 16.63
C ALA A 109 55.94 -7.09 16.55
N GLN A 110 56.64 -6.92 17.69
CA GLN A 110 57.88 -6.14 17.79
C GLN A 110 59.04 -6.72 16.99
N SER A 111 59.06 -8.04 16.79
CA SER A 111 60.06 -8.70 15.93
C SER A 111 59.82 -8.44 14.45
N VAL A 112 58.57 -8.18 14.04
CA VAL A 112 58.18 -7.87 12.67
C VAL A 112 58.34 -6.37 12.39
N ASP A 113 57.92 -5.52 13.33
CA ASP A 113 58.13 -4.07 13.28
C ASP A 113 58.41 -3.52 14.69
N SER A 114 59.62 -2.98 14.88
CA SER A 114 60.08 -2.45 16.15
C SER A 114 59.34 -1.18 16.60
N LYS A 115 58.57 -0.55 15.71
CA LYS A 115 57.71 0.60 16.04
C LYS A 115 56.45 0.19 16.79
N ILE A 116 56.12 -1.09 16.82
CA ILE A 116 54.94 -1.60 17.52
C ILE A 116 55.19 -1.58 19.03
N THR A 117 54.38 -0.80 19.72
CA THR A 117 54.40 -0.67 21.17
C THR A 117 52.99 -0.82 21.70
N LYS A 118 52.86 -1.04 23.02
CA LYS A 118 51.56 -1.00 23.68
C LYS A 118 50.82 0.32 23.37
N SER A 119 51.53 1.44 23.38
CA SER A 119 50.94 2.75 23.12
C SER A 119 50.42 2.88 21.69
N SER A 120 51.21 2.43 20.70
CA SER A 120 50.78 2.50 19.30
C SER A 120 49.60 1.57 19.01
N LEU A 121 49.56 0.38 19.61
CA LEU A 121 48.41 -0.54 19.47
C LEU A 121 47.14 0.03 20.11
N LEU A 122 47.25 0.72 21.25
CA LEU A 122 46.11 1.39 21.88
C LEU A 122 45.60 2.54 21.00
N GLU A 123 46.48 3.41 20.50
CA GLU A 123 46.09 4.50 19.60
C GLU A 123 45.45 3.98 18.32
N GLN A 124 46.01 2.92 17.74
CA GLN A 124 45.41 2.26 16.58
C GLN A 124 44.05 1.64 16.93
N SER A 125 43.90 1.02 18.11
CA SER A 125 42.61 0.47 18.55
C SER A 125 41.52 1.53 18.66
N ASP A 126 41.86 2.73 19.13
CA ASP A 126 40.94 3.86 19.21
C ASP A 126 40.45 4.28 17.82
N PHE A 127 41.32 4.25 16.81
CA PHE A 127 40.93 4.50 15.41
C PHE A 127 39.90 3.48 14.91
N TYR A 128 40.14 2.18 15.16
CA TYR A 128 39.22 1.12 14.74
C TYR A 128 37.87 1.20 15.47
N ILE A 129 37.89 1.44 16.78
CA ILE A 129 36.67 1.63 17.59
C ILE A 129 35.86 2.81 17.04
N ALA A 130 36.51 3.96 16.80
CA ALA A 130 35.85 5.15 16.30
C ALA A 130 35.18 4.93 14.93
N GLU A 131 35.82 4.17 14.04
CA GLU A 131 35.25 3.91 12.71
C GLU A 131 34.08 2.91 12.79
N ILE A 132 34.13 1.90 13.68
CA ILE A 132 33.00 1.01 13.95
C ILE A 132 31.81 1.78 14.53
N GLU A 133 32.04 2.66 15.50
CA GLU A 133 30.99 3.48 16.11
C GLU A 133 30.34 4.41 15.08
N LYS A 134 31.13 5.03 14.22
CA LYS A 134 30.64 5.88 13.13
C LYS A 134 29.79 5.11 12.12
N VAL A 135 30.20 3.89 11.77
CA VAL A 135 29.40 2.99 10.93
C VAL A 135 28.07 2.67 11.62
N HIS A 136 28.12 2.29 12.90
CA HIS A 136 26.93 1.99 13.69
C HIS A 136 25.95 3.17 13.69
N GLN A 137 26.41 4.37 14.04
CA GLN A 137 25.58 5.58 14.09
C GLN A 137 24.94 5.89 12.73
N LYS A 138 25.69 5.71 11.64
CA LYS A 138 25.18 5.91 10.28
C LYS A 138 24.04 4.94 9.95
N TYR A 139 24.22 3.65 10.23
CA TYR A 139 23.19 2.64 9.94
C TYR A 139 21.99 2.76 10.88
N GLU A 140 22.21 3.10 12.15
CA GLU A 140 21.13 3.38 13.09
C GLU A 140 20.29 4.57 12.60
N GLY A 141 20.94 5.67 12.18
CA GLY A 141 20.26 6.84 11.62
C GLY A 141 19.50 6.52 10.33
N GLN A 142 20.11 5.78 9.40
CA GLN A 142 19.46 5.34 8.16
C GLN A 142 18.27 4.42 8.44
N GLY A 143 18.41 3.47 9.37
CA GLY A 143 17.34 2.55 9.77
C GLY A 143 16.16 3.29 10.40
N LYS A 144 16.42 4.22 11.33
CA LYS A 144 15.39 5.08 11.93
C LYS A 144 14.69 5.93 10.88
N SER A 145 15.44 6.59 10.00
CA SER A 145 14.87 7.42 8.93
C SER A 145 14.01 6.59 7.97
N LYS A 146 14.49 5.41 7.53
CA LYS A 146 13.72 4.53 6.65
C LYS A 146 12.44 4.03 7.31
N LYS A 147 12.51 3.68 8.60
CA LYS A 147 11.35 3.28 9.39
C LYS A 147 10.30 4.41 9.44
N GLU A 148 10.72 5.63 9.74
CA GLU A 148 9.84 6.81 9.76
C GLU A 148 9.23 7.09 8.38
N GLN A 149 10.02 7.00 7.30
CA GLN A 149 9.51 7.15 5.94
C GLN A 149 8.42 6.12 5.62
N ILE A 150 8.62 4.84 5.96
CA ILE A 150 7.63 3.78 5.72
C ILE A 150 6.37 4.04 6.54
N GLN A 151 6.51 4.42 7.82
CA GLN A 151 5.38 4.73 8.70
C GLN A 151 4.57 5.93 8.18
N ASN A 152 5.25 6.99 7.73
CA ASN A 152 4.60 8.16 7.14
C ASN A 152 3.91 7.83 5.82
N ALA A 153 4.56 7.07 4.93
CA ALA A 153 3.95 6.62 3.68
C ALA A 153 2.69 5.77 3.94
N GLN A 154 2.73 4.89 4.94
CA GLN A 154 1.58 4.12 5.36
C GLN A 154 0.45 5.02 5.88
N LYS A 155 0.75 6.01 6.71
CA LYS A 155 -0.22 6.97 7.24
C LYS A 155 -0.91 7.74 6.11
N VAL A 156 -0.14 8.32 5.20
CA VAL A 156 -0.67 9.07 4.05
C VAL A 156 -1.55 8.20 3.16
N LYS A 157 -1.12 6.97 2.86
CA LYS A 157 -1.95 6.03 2.08
C LYS A 157 -3.29 5.73 2.77
N LYS A 158 -3.28 5.55 4.10
CA LYS A 158 -4.52 5.33 4.86
C LYS A 158 -5.43 6.54 4.81
N GLU A 159 -4.91 7.73 5.03
CA GLU A 159 -5.68 8.98 4.98
C GLU A 159 -6.31 9.21 3.61
N ASN A 160 -5.55 8.97 2.53
CA ASN A 160 -6.05 9.07 1.16
C ASN A 160 -7.18 8.06 0.89
N LEU A 161 -6.99 6.79 1.24
CA LEU A 161 -8.02 5.76 1.05
C LEU A 161 -9.29 6.07 1.84
N VAL A 162 -9.19 6.58 3.07
CA VAL A 162 -10.34 7.00 3.87
C VAL A 162 -11.09 8.15 3.19
N ALA A 163 -10.37 9.14 2.65
CA ALA A 163 -10.97 10.25 1.91
C ALA A 163 -11.68 9.78 0.63
N GLU A 164 -11.04 8.88 -0.13
CA GLU A 164 -11.62 8.27 -1.34
C GLU A 164 -12.89 7.47 -1.01
N ILE A 165 -12.85 6.64 0.03
CA ILE A 165 -14.03 5.89 0.52
C ILE A 165 -15.17 6.85 0.85
N SER A 166 -14.91 7.91 1.62
CA SER A 166 -15.94 8.87 2.01
C SER A 166 -16.55 9.60 0.79
N SER A 167 -15.73 9.93 -0.21
CA SER A 167 -16.21 10.51 -1.46
C SER A 167 -17.11 9.54 -2.25
N LEU A 168 -16.71 8.28 -2.36
CA LEU A 168 -17.50 7.23 -3.03
C LEU A 168 -18.83 6.97 -2.31
N GLU A 169 -18.83 6.95 -0.97
CA GLU A 169 -20.04 6.82 -0.17
C GLU A 169 -21.02 7.97 -0.40
N LYS A 170 -20.52 9.20 -0.54
CA LYS A 170 -21.35 10.36 -0.88
C LYS A 170 -21.97 10.22 -2.28
N GLN A 171 -21.16 9.86 -3.28
CA GLN A 171 -21.64 9.63 -4.64
C GLN A 171 -22.72 8.53 -4.70
N LEU A 172 -22.54 7.46 -3.91
CA LEU A 172 -23.52 6.39 -3.81
C LEU A 172 -24.86 6.89 -3.28
N ARG A 173 -24.86 7.73 -2.24
CA ARG A 173 -26.09 8.34 -1.70
C ARG A 173 -26.78 9.24 -2.73
N ASP A 174 -26.00 10.04 -3.46
CA ASP A 174 -26.55 10.92 -4.50
C ASP A 174 -27.22 10.10 -5.62
N ILE A 175 -26.59 9.01 -6.07
CA ILE A 175 -27.15 8.07 -7.04
C ILE A 175 -28.43 7.40 -6.49
N GLN A 176 -28.43 6.97 -5.23
CA GLN A 176 -29.63 6.38 -4.59
C GLN A 176 -30.80 7.37 -4.54
N ASN A 177 -30.52 8.65 -4.27
CA ASN A 177 -31.52 9.72 -4.29
C ASN A 177 -32.06 9.95 -5.72
N GLN A 178 -31.18 9.98 -6.73
CA GLN A 178 -31.58 10.11 -8.13
C GLN A 178 -32.47 8.94 -8.58
N ILE A 179 -32.10 7.71 -8.23
CA ILE A 179 -32.92 6.50 -8.51
C ILE A 179 -34.30 6.64 -7.87
N SER A 180 -34.37 7.07 -6.61
CA SER A 180 -35.64 7.24 -5.90
C SER A 180 -36.52 8.32 -6.54
N SER A 181 -35.94 9.45 -6.94
CA SER A 181 -36.65 10.50 -7.67
C SER A 181 -37.20 9.99 -9.00
N LYS A 182 -36.39 9.28 -9.79
CA LYS A 182 -36.82 8.74 -11.10
C LYS A 182 -37.91 7.69 -10.98
N LYS A 183 -37.89 6.87 -9.92
CA LYS A 183 -39.01 5.95 -9.62
C LYS A 183 -40.30 6.69 -9.32
N LYS A 184 -40.24 7.80 -8.56
CA LYS A 184 -41.40 8.64 -8.27
C LYS A 184 -41.92 9.31 -9.54
N ASP A 185 -41.02 9.86 -10.37
CA ASP A 185 -41.38 10.45 -11.67
C ASP A 185 -42.11 9.41 -12.54
N LEU A 186 -41.57 8.18 -12.63
CA LEU A 186 -42.19 7.09 -13.40
C LEU A 186 -43.60 6.76 -12.91
N GLN A 187 -43.82 6.62 -11.60
CA GLN A 187 -45.15 6.36 -11.05
C GLN A 187 -46.14 7.51 -11.31
N SER A 188 -45.65 8.76 -11.39
CA SER A 188 -46.51 9.91 -11.67
C SER A 188 -46.95 10.01 -13.13
N ILE A 189 -46.17 9.48 -14.07
CA ILE A 189 -46.52 9.44 -15.48
C ILE A 189 -47.79 8.61 -15.69
N ASP A 190 -47.84 7.42 -15.10
CA ASP A 190 -48.99 6.52 -15.24
C ASP A 190 -50.30 7.17 -14.77
N ILE A 191 -50.24 7.93 -13.67
CA ILE A 191 -51.41 8.63 -13.11
C ILE A 191 -51.87 9.77 -14.02
N ASN A 192 -50.94 10.60 -14.50
CA ASN A 192 -51.27 11.74 -15.35
C ASN A 192 -51.81 11.29 -16.71
N MET A 193 -51.22 10.26 -17.32
CA MET A 193 -51.68 9.75 -18.61
C MET A 193 -53.05 9.08 -18.51
N LEU A 194 -53.35 8.37 -17.41
CA LEU A 194 -54.69 7.82 -17.18
C LEU A 194 -55.77 8.91 -17.08
N ALA A 195 -55.45 10.04 -16.43
CA ALA A 195 -56.37 11.16 -16.33
C ALA A 195 -56.64 11.80 -17.71
N GLU A 196 -55.60 12.02 -18.52
CA GLU A 196 -55.74 12.56 -19.86
C GLU A 196 -56.55 11.64 -20.79
N VAL A 197 -56.29 10.32 -20.75
CA VAL A 197 -57.06 9.33 -21.51
C VAL A 197 -58.53 9.34 -21.10
N SER A 198 -58.82 9.38 -19.80
CA SER A 198 -60.20 9.43 -19.30
C SER A 198 -60.94 10.69 -19.76
N GLU A 199 -60.28 11.84 -19.78
CA GLU A 199 -60.87 13.08 -20.29
C GLU A 199 -61.19 13.00 -21.79
N ILE A 200 -60.30 12.38 -22.58
CA ILE A 200 -60.53 12.14 -24.01
C ILE A 200 -61.72 11.20 -24.22
N ASP A 201 -61.79 10.09 -23.48
CA ASP A 201 -62.91 9.14 -23.56
C ASP A 201 -64.26 9.78 -23.23
N GLN A 202 -64.28 10.66 -22.22
CA GLN A 202 -65.47 11.44 -21.89
C GLN A 202 -65.86 12.39 -23.02
N LYS A 203 -64.89 13.08 -23.65
CA LYS A 203 -65.15 13.97 -24.79
C LYS A 203 -65.68 13.20 -26.01
N ILE A 204 -65.13 12.02 -26.30
CA ILE A 204 -65.61 11.14 -27.37
C ILE A 204 -67.06 10.73 -27.10
N THR A 205 -67.32 10.19 -25.90
CA THR A 205 -68.67 9.73 -25.50
C THR A 205 -69.69 10.88 -25.54
N ALA A 206 -69.33 12.05 -25.03
CA ALA A 206 -70.20 13.23 -25.07
C ALA A 206 -70.49 13.69 -26.50
N ASN A 207 -69.51 13.61 -27.41
CA ASN A 207 -69.69 13.93 -28.83
C ASN A 207 -70.68 12.97 -29.49
N ASP A 208 -70.54 11.67 -29.27
CA ASP A 208 -71.45 10.65 -29.82
C ASP A 208 -72.90 10.84 -29.33
N VAL A 209 -73.07 11.10 -28.03
CA VAL A 209 -74.38 11.40 -27.44
C VAL A 209 -74.98 12.67 -28.03
N ALA A 210 -74.18 13.74 -28.17
CA ALA A 210 -74.64 14.99 -28.76
C ALA A 210 -75.06 14.80 -30.23
N LYS A 211 -74.28 14.05 -31.02
CA LYS A 211 -74.62 13.68 -32.40
C LYS A 211 -75.94 12.92 -32.46
N SER A 212 -76.13 11.90 -31.61
CA SER A 212 -77.39 11.14 -31.56
C SER A 212 -78.58 12.04 -31.26
N LYS A 213 -78.47 12.90 -30.24
CA LYS A 213 -79.53 13.86 -29.89
C LYS A 213 -79.90 14.81 -31.02
N ILE A 214 -78.89 15.33 -31.73
CA ILE A 214 -79.13 16.21 -32.89
C ILE A 214 -79.83 15.43 -34.01
N LEU A 215 -79.39 14.22 -34.31
CA LEU A 215 -80.04 13.37 -35.32
C LEU A 215 -81.49 13.04 -34.96
N ASP A 216 -81.75 12.67 -33.70
CA ASP A 216 -83.10 12.41 -33.21
C ASP A 216 -83.99 13.66 -33.37
N THR A 217 -83.47 14.84 -33.02
CA THR A 217 -84.17 16.12 -33.18
C THR A 217 -84.47 16.42 -34.64
N ILE A 218 -83.51 16.20 -35.54
CA ILE A 218 -83.69 16.35 -36.98
C ILE A 218 -84.77 15.38 -37.47
N MET A 219 -84.74 14.11 -37.07
CA MET A 219 -85.74 13.11 -37.46
C MET A 219 -87.13 13.49 -36.96
N VAL A 220 -87.28 14.04 -35.75
CA VAL A 220 -88.55 14.55 -35.24
C VAL A 220 -89.09 15.67 -36.14
N VAL A 221 -88.24 16.63 -36.53
CA VAL A 221 -88.63 17.73 -37.43
C VAL A 221 -89.02 17.20 -38.81
N VAL A 222 -88.21 16.30 -39.40
CA VAL A 222 -88.50 15.68 -40.70
C VAL A 222 -89.83 14.92 -40.68
N ASN A 223 -90.07 14.13 -39.63
CA ASN A 223 -91.34 13.42 -39.45
C ASN A 223 -92.51 14.38 -39.24
N GLY A 224 -92.29 15.50 -38.54
CA GLY A 224 -93.28 16.56 -38.34
C GLY A 224 -93.69 17.22 -39.66
N ILE A 225 -92.71 17.51 -40.53
CA ILE A 225 -92.96 18.04 -41.89
C ILE A 225 -93.80 17.05 -42.68
N ASN A 226 -93.36 15.78 -42.78
CA ASN A 226 -94.05 14.75 -43.57
C ASN A 226 -95.49 14.44 -43.09
N LYS A 227 -95.84 14.75 -41.84
CA LYS A 227 -97.16 14.48 -41.28
C LYS A 227 -98.15 15.64 -41.39
N ASN A 228 -97.67 16.88 -41.44
CA ASN A 228 -98.51 18.07 -41.27
C ASN A 228 -98.52 19.01 -42.49
N ILE A 229 -97.69 18.72 -43.49
CA ILE A 229 -97.66 19.39 -44.80
C ILE A 229 -97.99 18.33 -45.84
#